data_AF-A0A7S4K611-F1
#
_entry.id   AF-A0A7S4K611-F1
#
_cell.length_a   1.000
_cell.length_b   1.000
_cell.length_c   1.000
_cell.angle_alpha   90.00
_cell.angle_beta   90.00
_cell.angle_gamma   90.00
#
_symmetry.space_group_name_H-M   'P 1'
#
loop_
_entity.id
_entity.type
_entity.pdbx_description
1 polymer ?
#
loop_
_entity_poly.entity_id
_entity_poly.type
_entity_poly.pdbx_seq_one_letter_code
_entity_poly.pdbx_strand_id
1 'polypeptide(L)'
;VVVKVKSAALTRNFETMGSKMDPFAKVEWCTAAGDKVLVSRTQTEWNAHKSPQWDHACRGHPCGGNGSGEAVEISVWEDGTIRKAKFMGAARVLVDDLLAEPADHVLDLVWKEGKVTGTVTVQGVLVESRGGDGTGDVPMTRVDPGMFLSPVKRLGVSGGTAPFFKLTLSDPKAGQSAGHYIGKDLSRAVDEIVFYEEVLQLNGQVDDPNGLKGLLDFAFEYAGVLKAPEEGVVESEPERELLVLRNLRDGCETLRLLDLKMGQKTASANWQGKSRTRALKQSVFDKSTNSFVEGYRLEGFDGQPEAVTSMDPLMDFENQKNEKS
;
A
#
# COMPACT_ATOMS: atom_id res chain seq x y z
N VAL A 1 10.89 1.11 16.45
CA VAL A 1 9.63 0.72 17.13
C VAL A 1 8.48 0.76 16.13
N VAL A 2 7.71 -0.32 16.04
CA VAL A 2 6.44 -0.37 15.30
C VAL A 2 5.31 -0.39 16.33
N VAL A 3 4.32 0.47 16.15
CA VAL A 3 3.12 0.52 17.00
C VAL A 3 1.94 -0.05 16.22
N LYS A 4 1.27 -1.07 16.76
CA LYS A 4 0.04 -1.59 16.21
C LYS A 4 -1.15 -1.08 17.02
N VAL A 5 -2.12 -0.43 16.37
CA VAL A 5 -3.39 -0.02 16.98
C VAL A 5 -4.46 -1.03 16.58
N LYS A 6 -4.88 -1.87 17.53
CA LYS A 6 -5.79 -2.98 17.26
C LYS A 6 -7.24 -2.54 17.25
N SER A 7 -7.70 -1.91 18.32
CA SER A 7 -9.14 -1.62 18.50
C SER A 7 -9.38 -0.54 19.54
N ALA A 8 -10.63 -0.08 19.65
CA ALA A 8 -11.10 0.73 20.77
C ALA A 8 -12.48 0.28 21.28
N ALA A 9 -12.77 0.59 22.53
CA ALA A 9 -14.08 0.39 23.15
C ALA A 9 -14.57 1.71 23.77
N LEU A 10 -15.51 2.40 23.12
CA LEU A 10 -16.00 3.71 23.50
C LEU A 10 -17.26 3.62 24.39
N THR A 11 -17.33 4.42 25.45
CA THR A 11 -18.45 4.35 26.41
C THR A 11 -19.67 5.16 25.99
N ARG A 12 -19.53 6.09 25.03
CA ARG A 12 -20.62 6.98 24.60
C ARG A 12 -20.64 7.19 23.08
N ASN A 13 -21.81 7.62 22.59
CA ASN A 13 -21.95 8.08 21.22
C ASN A 13 -21.54 9.56 21.13
N PHE A 14 -20.76 9.90 20.11
CA PHE A 14 -20.30 11.25 19.80
C PHE A 14 -21.06 11.87 18.62
N GLU A 15 -21.92 11.12 17.94
CA GLU A 15 -22.85 11.63 16.93
C GLU A 15 -24.14 12.18 17.55
N THR A 16 -24.68 13.24 16.93
CA THR A 16 -25.84 13.98 17.49
C THR A 16 -27.19 13.37 17.10
N MET A 17 -27.26 12.59 16.01
CA MET A 17 -28.53 12.16 15.41
C MET A 17 -28.79 10.64 15.47
N GLY A 18 -28.21 9.95 16.45
CA GLY A 18 -28.42 8.51 16.63
C GLY A 18 -27.81 7.63 15.52
N SER A 19 -27.06 8.23 14.59
CA SER A 19 -26.23 7.51 13.65
C SER A 19 -25.12 6.74 14.37
N LYS A 20 -24.65 5.69 13.71
CA LYS A 20 -23.41 5.02 14.10
C LYS A 20 -22.23 5.98 13.85
N MET A 21 -21.15 5.71 14.58
CA MET A 21 -19.90 6.47 14.49
C MET A 21 -18.97 5.78 13.50
N ASP A 22 -18.14 6.59 12.85
CA ASP A 22 -17.08 6.24 11.90
C ASP A 22 -15.71 6.60 12.52
N PRO A 23 -15.26 5.86 13.56
CA PRO A 23 -14.05 6.18 14.30
C PRO A 23 -12.76 5.88 13.52
N PHE A 24 -11.73 6.67 13.77
CA PHE A 24 -10.33 6.43 13.39
C PHE A 24 -9.39 6.87 14.51
N ALA A 25 -8.18 6.32 14.53
CA ALA A 25 -7.12 6.74 15.44
C ALA A 25 -5.98 7.47 14.71
N LYS A 26 -5.33 8.38 15.43
CA LYS A 26 -4.06 9.00 15.06
C LYS A 26 -3.00 8.60 16.07
N VAL A 27 -1.79 8.33 15.59
CA VAL A 27 -0.65 7.95 16.40
C VAL A 27 0.41 9.03 16.24
N GLU A 28 0.73 9.71 17.33
CA GLU A 28 1.73 10.77 17.38
C GLU A 28 2.89 10.32 18.27
N TRP A 29 4.12 10.43 17.74
CA TRP A 29 5.33 10.26 18.52
C TRP A 29 5.62 11.54 19.26
N CYS A 30 5.90 11.43 20.55
CA CYS A 30 6.22 12.54 21.42
C CYS A 30 7.67 12.41 21.86
N THR A 31 8.53 13.36 21.47
CA THR A 31 9.92 13.39 21.92
C THR A 31 10.00 13.75 23.41
N ALA A 32 11.14 13.51 24.04
CA ALA A 32 11.41 13.93 25.42
C ALA A 32 11.26 15.46 25.61
N ALA A 33 11.54 16.23 24.56
CA ALA A 33 11.37 17.69 24.54
C ALA A 33 9.90 18.13 24.44
N GLY A 34 8.97 17.20 24.19
CA GLY A 34 7.54 17.48 24.05
C GLY A 34 7.09 17.74 22.61
N ASP A 35 7.99 17.66 21.63
CA ASP A 35 7.61 17.79 20.21
C ASP A 35 6.75 16.61 19.78
N LYS A 36 5.75 16.88 18.93
CA LYS A 36 4.83 15.87 18.42
C LYS A 36 4.98 15.69 16.91
N VAL A 37 5.13 14.45 16.47
CA VAL A 37 5.17 14.07 15.06
C VAL A 37 4.09 13.04 14.79
N LEU A 38 3.21 13.31 13.82
CA LEU A 38 2.22 12.33 13.38
C LEU A 38 2.92 11.18 12.67
N VAL A 39 2.93 9.99 13.30
CA VAL A 39 3.52 8.78 12.74
C VAL A 39 2.54 8.08 11.82
N SER A 40 1.28 7.99 12.23
CA SER A 40 0.27 7.28 11.45
C SER A 40 -1.15 7.73 11.75
N ARG A 41 -2.06 7.37 10.85
CA ARG A 41 -3.51 7.47 11.03
C ARG A 41 -4.11 6.16 10.57
N THR A 42 -4.94 5.54 11.40
CA THR A 42 -5.68 4.35 10.99
C THR A 42 -6.69 4.70 9.89
N GLN A 43 -7.21 3.68 9.24
CA GLN A 43 -8.41 3.85 8.43
C GLN A 43 -9.61 4.26 9.31
N THR A 44 -10.55 4.96 8.69
CA THR A 44 -11.86 5.20 9.28
C THR A 44 -12.66 3.91 9.18
N GLU A 45 -13.19 3.43 10.31
CA GLU A 45 -14.00 2.22 10.32
C GLU A 45 -15.47 2.58 10.35
N TRP A 46 -16.11 2.43 9.20
CA TRP A 46 -17.46 2.93 8.98
C TRP A 46 -18.49 2.10 9.71
N ASN A 47 -19.43 2.77 10.37
CA ASN A 47 -20.48 2.16 11.17
C ASN A 47 -19.98 1.25 12.30
N ALA A 48 -18.71 1.36 12.70
CA ALA A 48 -18.14 0.60 13.82
C ALA A 48 -18.74 1.03 15.16
N HIS A 49 -19.32 2.24 15.20
CA HIS A 49 -19.93 2.79 16.38
C HIS A 49 -18.94 2.82 17.56
N LYS A 50 -19.21 2.07 18.62
CA LYS A 50 -18.43 2.10 19.87
C LYS A 50 -17.29 1.08 19.92
N SER A 51 -17.16 0.19 18.93
CA SER A 51 -16.25 -0.95 19.03
C SER A 51 -15.36 -1.16 17.79
N PRO A 52 -14.66 -0.13 17.30
CA PRO A 52 -13.82 -0.28 16.12
C PRO A 52 -12.67 -1.28 16.28
N GLN A 53 -12.43 -2.04 15.24
CA GLN A 53 -11.29 -2.91 14.97
C GLN A 53 -10.50 -2.40 13.73
N TRP A 54 -9.27 -1.93 13.95
CA TRP A 54 -8.41 -1.44 12.87
C TRP A 54 -7.28 -2.41 12.50
N ASP A 55 -6.71 -3.12 13.47
CA ASP A 55 -5.50 -3.95 13.30
C ASP A 55 -4.36 -3.25 12.54
N HIS A 56 -4.21 -1.94 12.76
CA HIS A 56 -3.37 -1.06 11.97
C HIS A 56 -1.93 -1.02 12.49
N ALA A 57 -0.97 -1.45 11.67
CA ALA A 57 0.45 -1.30 11.96
C ALA A 57 0.98 0.06 11.46
N CYS A 58 1.59 0.84 12.35
CA CYS A 58 2.26 2.08 11.99
C CYS A 58 3.57 1.78 11.25
N ARG A 59 4.10 2.77 10.52
CA ARG A 59 5.49 2.72 10.06
C ARG A 59 6.43 2.67 11.26
N GLY A 60 7.55 1.98 11.09
CA GLY A 60 8.61 1.96 12.10
C GLY A 60 9.11 3.37 12.38
N HIS A 61 9.20 3.73 13.65
CA HIS A 61 9.80 4.97 14.11
C HIS A 61 11.10 4.67 14.88
N PRO A 62 12.20 5.37 14.60
CA PRO A 62 13.40 5.29 15.42
C PRO A 62 13.09 5.71 16.87
N CYS A 63 13.69 5.04 17.84
CA CYS A 63 13.60 5.41 19.25
C CYS A 63 15.00 5.66 19.82
N GLY A 64 15.11 6.59 20.76
CA GLY A 64 16.37 6.96 21.40
C GLY A 64 17.00 5.89 22.31
N GLY A 65 16.38 4.72 22.44
CA GLY A 65 16.76 3.65 23.36
C GLY A 65 16.06 3.77 24.71
N ASN A 66 16.37 2.84 25.63
CA ASN A 66 15.75 2.78 26.95
C ASN A 66 15.99 4.06 27.75
N GLY A 67 14.93 4.58 28.38
CA GLY A 67 15.00 5.78 29.22
C GLY A 67 15.02 7.08 28.42
N SER A 68 14.70 7.05 27.12
CA SER A 68 14.66 8.26 26.28
C SER A 68 13.61 9.28 26.74
N GLY A 69 12.60 8.84 27.52
CA GLY A 69 11.46 9.67 27.91
C GLY A 69 10.47 9.94 26.76
N GLU A 70 10.66 9.27 25.63
CA GLU A 70 9.74 9.32 24.49
C GLU A 70 8.43 8.62 24.82
N ALA A 71 7.35 9.08 24.19
CA ALA A 71 6.02 8.53 24.40
C ALA A 71 5.25 8.44 23.08
N VAL A 72 4.25 7.58 23.06
CA VAL A 72 3.27 7.49 21.98
C VAL A 72 1.94 8.03 22.49
N GLU A 73 1.36 8.97 21.75
CA GLU A 73 0.00 9.45 21.98
C GLU A 73 -0.94 8.90 20.90
N ILE A 74 -1.97 8.19 21.34
CA ILE A 74 -3.00 7.62 20.47
C ILE A 74 -4.29 8.40 20.71
N SER A 75 -4.75 9.14 19.70
CA SER A 75 -5.99 9.90 19.77
C SER A 75 -7.06 9.31 18.86
N VAL A 76 -8.28 9.14 19.36
CA VAL A 76 -9.42 8.57 18.63
C VAL A 76 -10.38 9.70 18.24
N TRP A 77 -10.85 9.65 17.00
CA TRP A 77 -11.59 10.71 16.33
C TRP A 77 -12.75 10.14 15.53
N GLU A 78 -13.85 10.88 15.47
CA GLU A 78 -15.00 10.59 14.60
C GLU A 78 -14.81 11.29 13.26
N ASP A 79 -14.96 10.56 12.15
CA ASP A 79 -14.83 11.11 10.80
C ASP A 79 -16.13 11.77 10.33
N GLY A 80 -16.21 13.09 10.45
CA GLY A 80 -17.29 13.85 9.84
C GLY A 80 -17.12 13.91 8.33
N THR A 81 -17.81 13.08 7.55
CA THR A 81 -17.74 13.13 6.07
C THR A 81 -17.94 14.54 5.50
N ILE A 82 -18.75 15.37 6.18
CA ILE A 82 -19.04 16.78 5.80
C ILE A 82 -18.49 17.77 6.85
N ARG A 83 -18.22 17.31 8.07
CA ARG A 83 -17.88 18.18 9.22
C ARG A 83 -16.44 17.94 9.67
N LYS A 84 -15.85 18.90 10.36
CA LYS A 84 -14.53 18.69 10.98
C LYS A 84 -14.60 17.47 11.91
N ALA A 85 -13.62 16.57 11.81
CA ALA A 85 -13.51 15.40 12.67
C ALA A 85 -13.61 15.76 14.15
N LYS A 86 -14.33 14.94 14.93
CA LYS A 86 -14.64 15.22 16.33
C LYS A 86 -13.76 14.36 17.25
N PHE A 87 -13.03 15.00 18.14
CA PHE A 87 -12.15 14.34 19.10
C PHE A 87 -12.93 13.53 20.14
N MET A 88 -12.59 12.25 20.30
CA MET A 88 -13.26 11.31 21.19
C MET A 88 -12.48 10.99 22.47
N GLY A 89 -11.14 11.07 22.41
CA GLY A 89 -10.26 10.87 23.57
C GLY A 89 -8.84 10.57 23.12
N ALA A 90 -7.88 10.64 24.04
CA ALA A 90 -6.50 10.26 23.79
C ALA A 90 -5.91 9.46 24.95
N ALA A 91 -5.03 8.53 24.62
CA ALA A 91 -4.20 7.79 25.54
C ALA A 91 -2.73 8.12 25.28
N ARG A 92 -1.91 8.13 26.32
CA ARG A 92 -0.46 8.33 26.23
C ARG A 92 0.24 7.21 26.99
N VAL A 93 1.28 6.63 26.40
CA VAL A 93 2.11 5.58 27.00
C VAL A 93 3.58 5.86 26.70
N LEU A 94 4.48 5.62 27.65
CA LEU A 94 5.91 5.71 27.40
C LEU A 94 6.34 4.59 26.44
N VAL A 95 7.33 4.87 25.59
CA VAL A 95 7.84 3.87 24.65
C VAL A 95 8.42 2.68 25.39
N ASP A 96 9.12 2.91 26.51
CA ASP A 96 9.68 1.83 27.34
C ASP A 96 8.58 0.93 27.91
N ASP A 97 7.49 1.51 28.43
CA ASP A 97 6.36 0.75 28.98
C ASP A 97 5.64 -0.05 27.89
N LEU A 98 5.52 0.54 26.69
CA LEU A 98 4.90 -0.10 25.53
C LEU A 98 5.73 -1.26 24.97
N LEU A 99 7.03 -1.30 25.26
CA LEU A 99 7.96 -2.35 24.81
C LEU A 99 8.33 -3.35 25.91
N ALA A 100 7.95 -3.09 27.16
CA ALA A 100 8.32 -3.91 28.31
C ALA A 100 7.83 -5.36 28.17
N GLU A 101 6.66 -5.56 27.57
CA GLU A 101 6.10 -6.88 27.28
C GLU A 101 5.56 -6.92 25.84
N PRO A 102 5.74 -8.04 25.11
CA PRO A 102 5.20 -8.21 23.75
C PRO A 102 3.70 -8.52 23.79
N ALA A 103 2.93 -7.83 24.63
CA ALA A 103 1.51 -8.05 24.88
C ALA A 103 0.66 -6.87 24.44
N ASP A 104 -0.66 -7.06 24.48
CA ASP A 104 -1.60 -5.98 24.22
C ASP A 104 -1.75 -5.08 25.44
N HIS A 105 -1.53 -3.79 25.24
CA HIS A 105 -1.75 -2.75 26.22
C HIS A 105 -3.13 -2.13 26.01
N VAL A 106 -3.97 -2.17 27.05
CA VAL A 106 -5.28 -1.52 27.05
C VAL A 106 -5.12 -0.19 27.80
N LEU A 107 -5.28 0.91 27.09
CA LEU A 107 -5.07 2.26 27.62
C LEU A 107 -6.38 3.02 27.70
N ASP A 108 -6.59 3.76 28.78
CA ASP A 108 -7.76 4.62 28.92
C ASP A 108 -7.70 5.83 27.98
N LEU A 109 -8.77 6.02 27.21
CA LEU A 109 -8.98 7.20 26.39
C LEU A 109 -9.52 8.33 27.26
N VAL A 110 -8.71 9.34 27.47
CA VAL A 110 -9.06 10.52 28.26
C VAL A 110 -9.52 11.64 27.34
N TRP A 111 -10.71 12.17 27.62
CA TRP A 111 -11.26 13.36 26.96
C TRP A 111 -11.02 14.60 27.83
N LYS A 112 -11.47 15.76 27.34
CA LYS A 112 -11.37 17.04 28.04
C LYS A 112 -11.75 16.90 29.53
N GLU A 113 -11.03 17.62 30.38
CA GLU A 113 -11.25 17.65 31.84
C GLU A 113 -11.00 16.29 32.54
N GLY A 114 -10.24 15.39 31.92
CA GLY A 114 -9.84 14.13 32.54
C GLY A 114 -10.90 13.02 32.48
N LYS A 115 -12.01 13.22 31.74
CA LYS A 115 -13.08 12.23 31.66
C LYS A 115 -12.69 11.06 30.75
N VAL A 116 -12.70 9.83 31.28
CA VAL A 116 -12.51 8.62 30.49
C VAL A 116 -13.71 8.39 29.56
N THR A 117 -13.45 8.20 28.26
CA THR A 117 -14.46 8.00 27.21
C THR A 117 -14.40 6.63 26.55
N GLY A 118 -13.48 5.78 26.96
CA GLY A 118 -13.29 4.44 26.42
C GLY A 118 -11.89 3.93 26.68
N THR A 119 -11.52 2.85 25.99
CA THR A 119 -10.17 2.30 25.96
C THR A 119 -9.69 2.13 24.53
N VAL A 120 -8.36 2.07 24.34
CA VAL A 120 -7.71 1.71 23.08
C VAL A 120 -6.71 0.58 23.34
N THR A 121 -6.73 -0.43 22.48
CA THR A 121 -5.83 -1.59 22.56
C THR A 121 -4.69 -1.39 21.57
N VAL A 122 -3.46 -1.38 22.07
CA VAL A 122 -2.24 -1.15 21.29
C VAL A 122 -1.16 -2.17 21.61
N GLN A 123 -0.22 -2.37 20.70
CA GLN A 123 0.93 -3.24 20.88
C GLN A 123 2.19 -2.54 20.36
N GLY A 124 3.27 -2.57 21.14
CA GLY A 124 4.61 -2.17 20.71
C GLY A 124 5.42 -3.35 20.24
N VAL A 125 6.16 -3.17 19.14
CA VAL A 125 7.14 -4.16 18.68
C VAL A 125 8.45 -3.43 18.40
N LEU A 126 9.52 -3.91 19.03
CA LEU A 126 10.88 -3.48 18.67
C LEU A 126 11.32 -4.29 17.45
N VAL A 127 11.71 -3.59 16.40
CA VAL A 127 12.27 -4.19 15.19
C VAL A 127 13.69 -3.67 15.06
N GLU A 128 14.65 -4.57 14.97
CA GLU A 128 16.02 -4.20 14.67
C GLU A 128 16.07 -3.62 13.26
N SER A 129 16.39 -2.33 13.15
CA SER A 129 16.72 -1.75 11.86
C SER A 129 18.06 -2.37 11.44
N ARG A 130 18.05 -3.20 10.40
CA ARG A 130 19.29 -3.65 9.75
C ARG A 130 19.91 -2.49 8.98
N GLY A 131 20.52 -1.55 9.71
CA GLY A 131 21.57 -0.63 9.21
C GLY A 131 21.29 0.26 7.99
N GLY A 132 20.06 0.31 7.46
CA GLY A 132 19.71 1.22 6.38
C GLY A 132 19.24 2.55 6.96
N ASP A 133 20.10 3.57 6.94
CA ASP A 133 19.67 4.95 7.13
C ASP A 133 18.47 5.21 6.22
N GLY A 134 17.34 5.67 6.77
CA GLY A 134 16.06 5.87 6.06
C GLY A 134 16.08 6.94 4.95
N THR A 135 17.27 7.30 4.47
CA THR A 135 17.55 8.21 3.36
C THR A 135 18.67 7.68 2.44
N GLY A 136 19.21 6.49 2.70
CA GLY A 136 20.20 5.84 1.84
C GLY A 136 19.49 5.19 0.66
N ASP A 137 20.02 5.40 -0.55
CA ASP A 137 19.63 4.65 -1.75
C ASP A 137 19.51 3.17 -1.37
N VAL A 138 18.29 2.62 -1.46
CA VAL A 138 18.07 1.18 -1.28
C VAL A 138 19.01 0.50 -2.28
N PRO A 139 19.93 -0.38 -1.84
CA PRO A 139 20.84 -1.05 -2.74
C PRO A 139 20.02 -1.74 -3.81
N MET A 140 20.17 -1.27 -5.05
CA MET A 140 19.31 -1.70 -6.14
C MET A 140 20.01 -2.77 -6.96
N THR A 141 19.34 -3.90 -7.14
CA THR A 141 19.81 -5.00 -7.97
C THR A 141 19.84 -4.55 -9.43
N ARG A 142 21.02 -4.54 -10.06
CA ARG A 142 21.20 -4.16 -11.47
C ARG A 142 21.29 -5.40 -12.34
N VAL A 143 20.53 -5.41 -13.43
CA VAL A 143 20.59 -6.49 -14.43
C VAL A 143 21.63 -6.14 -15.48
N ASP A 144 22.45 -7.12 -15.87
CA ASP A 144 23.39 -7.00 -16.98
C ASP A 144 22.62 -6.73 -18.30
N PRO A 145 22.88 -5.61 -18.99
CA PRO A 145 22.25 -5.33 -20.29
C PRO A 145 22.47 -6.44 -21.33
N GLY A 146 23.58 -7.18 -21.26
CA GLY A 146 23.87 -8.30 -22.17
C GLY A 146 22.90 -9.49 -22.04
N MET A 147 22.14 -9.55 -20.94
CA MET A 147 21.12 -10.58 -20.72
C MET A 147 19.97 -10.50 -21.74
N PHE A 148 19.75 -9.33 -22.35
CA PHE A 148 18.65 -9.09 -23.28
C PHE A 148 19.12 -8.56 -24.63
N LEU A 149 18.32 -8.84 -25.67
CA LEU A 149 18.47 -8.17 -26.96
C LEU A 149 18.17 -6.68 -26.81
N SER A 150 19.00 -5.86 -27.46
CA SER A 150 18.94 -4.40 -27.45
C SER A 150 18.92 -3.87 -28.90
N PRO A 151 18.18 -2.78 -29.21
CA PRO A 151 17.36 -1.98 -28.30
C PRO A 151 16.05 -2.66 -27.88
N VAL A 152 15.45 -2.19 -26.78
CA VAL A 152 14.17 -2.71 -26.27
C VAL A 152 12.99 -2.06 -26.97
N LYS A 153 11.92 -2.83 -27.19
CA LYS A 153 10.72 -2.36 -27.89
C LYS A 153 9.59 -2.04 -26.94
N ARG A 154 9.06 -0.82 -27.00
CA ARG A 154 7.87 -0.45 -26.22
C ARG A 154 6.64 -1.23 -26.68
N LEU A 155 5.85 -1.69 -25.72
CA LEU A 155 4.60 -2.39 -25.95
C LEU A 155 3.41 -1.42 -25.93
N GLY A 156 2.53 -1.54 -26.91
CA GLY A 156 1.24 -0.85 -26.93
C GLY A 156 0.24 -1.61 -26.06
N VAL A 157 0.22 -1.33 -24.76
CA VAL A 157 -0.81 -1.86 -23.85
C VAL A 157 -1.92 -0.82 -23.60
N SER A 158 -3.16 -1.28 -23.53
CA SER A 158 -4.32 -0.44 -23.22
C SER A 158 -4.44 -0.24 -21.71
N GLY A 159 -4.30 1.01 -21.25
CA GLY A 159 -4.48 1.36 -19.84
C GLY A 159 -3.27 1.05 -18.97
N GLY A 160 -3.13 1.82 -17.88
CA GLY A 160 -1.99 1.74 -16.97
C GLY A 160 -1.26 3.07 -16.79
N THR A 161 -0.53 3.20 -15.68
CA THR A 161 0.22 4.42 -15.34
C THR A 161 1.62 4.43 -15.96
N ALA A 162 2.26 3.26 -16.11
CA ALA A 162 3.63 3.11 -16.61
C ALA A 162 3.66 2.33 -17.95
N PRO A 163 4.48 2.75 -18.93
CA PRO A 163 4.75 1.96 -20.14
C PRO A 163 5.42 0.62 -19.84
N PHE A 164 5.18 -0.37 -20.71
CA PHE A 164 5.87 -1.66 -20.71
C PHE A 164 6.74 -1.82 -21.95
N PHE A 165 7.78 -2.65 -21.83
CA PHE A 165 8.78 -2.91 -22.84
C PHE A 165 8.98 -4.42 -22.98
N LYS A 166 9.07 -4.87 -24.23
CA LYS A 166 9.40 -6.25 -24.55
C LYS A 166 10.89 -6.47 -24.26
N LEU A 167 11.17 -7.46 -23.42
CA LEU A 167 12.52 -7.97 -23.20
C LEU A 167 12.63 -9.33 -23.87
N THR A 168 13.75 -9.60 -24.54
CA THR A 168 14.02 -10.90 -25.17
C THR A 168 15.35 -11.40 -24.65
N LEU A 169 15.36 -12.53 -23.95
CA LEU A 169 16.58 -13.12 -23.40
C LEU A 169 17.53 -13.55 -24.53
N SER A 170 18.81 -13.17 -24.39
CA SER A 170 19.87 -13.56 -25.33
C SER A 170 20.21 -15.05 -25.23
N ASP A 171 20.17 -15.61 -24.02
CA ASP A 171 20.45 -17.02 -23.72
C ASP A 171 19.46 -17.56 -22.66
N PRO A 172 18.26 -18.02 -23.07
CA PRO A 172 17.25 -18.53 -22.14
C PRO A 172 17.71 -19.83 -21.47
N LYS A 173 17.63 -19.89 -20.14
CA LYS A 173 17.95 -21.11 -19.38
C LYS A 173 16.85 -22.16 -19.54
N ALA A 174 17.15 -23.40 -19.13
CA ALA A 174 16.15 -24.47 -19.09
C ALA A 174 14.90 -24.04 -18.28
N GLY A 175 13.72 -24.14 -18.88
CA GLY A 175 12.46 -23.70 -18.29
C GLY A 175 12.09 -22.23 -18.58
N GLN A 176 12.95 -21.46 -19.23
CA GLN A 176 12.66 -20.08 -19.64
C GLN A 176 12.45 -20.00 -21.15
N SER A 177 11.44 -19.24 -21.58
CA SER A 177 11.32 -18.83 -22.99
C SER A 177 12.15 -17.57 -23.25
N ALA A 178 12.34 -17.22 -24.52
CA ALA A 178 12.96 -15.94 -24.86
C ALA A 178 12.17 -14.72 -24.31
N GLY A 179 10.85 -14.84 -24.14
CA GLY A 179 9.97 -13.78 -23.63
C GLY A 179 9.69 -13.85 -22.14
N HIS A 180 10.55 -14.53 -21.35
CA HIS A 180 10.30 -14.84 -19.95
C HIS A 180 10.14 -13.60 -19.05
N TYR A 181 10.81 -12.49 -19.37
CA TYR A 181 10.70 -11.24 -18.62
C TYR A 181 10.02 -10.13 -19.43
N ILE A 182 9.51 -9.14 -18.72
CA ILE A 182 8.97 -7.89 -19.26
C ILE A 182 9.59 -6.71 -18.51
N GLY A 183 9.83 -5.61 -19.22
CA GLY A 183 10.31 -4.37 -18.64
C GLY A 183 9.17 -3.43 -18.33
N LYS A 184 9.15 -2.82 -17.15
CA LYS A 184 8.20 -1.76 -16.78
C LYS A 184 8.96 -0.47 -16.51
N ASP A 185 8.49 0.63 -17.08
CA ASP A 185 9.16 1.93 -16.95
C ASP A 185 9.24 2.36 -15.47
N LEU A 186 10.46 2.59 -15.00
CA LEU A 186 10.75 2.91 -13.62
C LEU A 186 10.34 4.33 -13.22
N SER A 187 10.28 5.26 -14.17
CA SER A 187 9.96 6.67 -13.91
C SER A 187 8.61 6.87 -13.22
N ARG A 188 7.73 5.85 -13.25
CA ARG A 188 6.41 5.84 -12.63
C ARG A 188 6.21 4.70 -11.62
N ALA A 189 7.26 3.96 -11.30
CA ALA A 189 7.23 2.77 -10.45
C ALA A 189 8.36 2.76 -9.40
N VAL A 190 8.92 3.94 -9.04
CA VAL A 190 10.04 4.05 -8.09
C VAL A 190 9.75 3.36 -6.75
N ASP A 191 8.53 3.49 -6.24
CA ASP A 191 8.12 2.83 -4.99
C ASP A 191 8.07 1.30 -5.11
N GLU A 192 7.83 0.77 -6.32
CA GLU A 192 7.78 -0.69 -6.56
C GLU A 192 9.17 -1.32 -6.44
N ILE A 193 10.24 -0.58 -6.75
CA ILE A 193 11.62 -1.06 -6.57
C ILE A 193 11.86 -1.43 -5.11
N VAL A 194 11.53 -0.51 -4.20
CA VAL A 194 11.77 -0.69 -2.78
C VAL A 194 11.05 -1.95 -2.29
N PHE A 195 9.80 -2.13 -2.73
CA PHE A 195 9.05 -3.35 -2.45
C PHE A 195 9.78 -4.60 -2.94
N TYR A 196 10.18 -4.67 -4.21
CA TYR A 196 10.82 -5.89 -4.74
C TYR A 196 12.22 -6.15 -4.18
N GLU A 197 13.01 -5.13 -3.86
CA GLU A 197 14.28 -5.29 -3.15
C GLU A 197 14.07 -5.81 -1.72
N GLU A 198 13.04 -5.33 -1.01
CA GLU A 198 12.64 -5.88 0.29
C GLU A 198 12.19 -7.35 0.16
N VAL A 199 11.42 -7.70 -0.88
CA VAL A 199 11.03 -9.09 -1.17
C VAL A 199 12.25 -9.99 -1.38
N LEU A 200 13.24 -9.55 -2.17
CA LEU A 200 14.49 -10.30 -2.37
C LEU A 200 15.24 -10.50 -1.05
N GLN A 201 15.36 -9.44 -0.24
CA GLN A 201 16.04 -9.51 1.05
C GLN A 201 15.35 -10.46 2.02
N LEU A 202 14.01 -10.48 2.04
CA LEU A 202 13.23 -11.38 2.88
C LEU A 202 13.31 -12.84 2.40
N ASN A 203 13.26 -13.06 1.08
CA ASN A 203 13.40 -14.41 0.50
C ASN A 203 14.78 -15.03 0.72
N GLY A 204 15.82 -14.20 0.90
CA GLY A 204 17.17 -14.66 1.24
C GLY A 204 17.36 -15.05 2.71
N GLN A 205 16.36 -14.85 3.58
CA GLN A 205 16.45 -15.20 5.01
C GLN A 205 16.09 -16.67 5.25
N VAL A 206 16.62 -17.24 6.34
CA VAL A 206 16.41 -18.64 6.75
C VAL A 206 14.92 -18.96 6.83
N ASP A 207 14.55 -20.18 6.45
CA ASP A 207 13.17 -20.70 6.50
C ASP A 207 12.55 -20.54 7.89
N ASP A 208 11.92 -19.38 8.12
CA ASP A 208 11.06 -19.13 9.26
C ASP A 208 9.67 -19.69 8.91
N PRO A 209 9.20 -20.76 9.58
CA PRO A 209 7.89 -21.34 9.33
C PRO A 209 6.74 -20.38 9.66
N ASN A 210 6.99 -19.29 10.38
CA ASN A 210 6.04 -18.21 10.65
C ASN A 210 6.33 -16.94 9.84
N GLY A 211 7.30 -16.98 8.93
CA GLY A 211 7.72 -15.85 8.11
C GLY A 211 6.76 -15.55 6.95
N LEU A 212 7.04 -14.48 6.22
CA LEU A 212 6.22 -14.04 5.09
C LEU A 212 6.44 -14.85 3.81
N LYS A 213 7.34 -15.84 3.81
CA LYS A 213 7.80 -16.54 2.60
C LYS A 213 6.65 -17.04 1.71
N GLY A 214 5.66 -17.72 2.30
CA GLY A 214 4.51 -18.23 1.55
C GLY A 214 3.63 -17.13 0.94
N LEU A 215 3.65 -15.90 1.48
CA LEU A 215 3.00 -14.74 0.87
C LEU A 215 3.87 -14.15 -0.26
N LEU A 216 5.20 -14.16 -0.10
CA LEU A 216 6.15 -13.63 -1.08
C LEU A 216 6.18 -14.45 -2.37
N ASP A 217 5.81 -15.74 -2.32
CA ASP A 217 5.65 -16.59 -3.51
C ASP A 217 4.55 -16.09 -4.48
N PHE A 218 3.65 -15.22 -4.03
CA PHE A 218 2.64 -14.57 -4.88
C PHE A 218 3.13 -13.28 -5.54
N ALA A 219 4.32 -12.78 -5.16
CA ALA A 219 4.93 -11.65 -5.84
C ALA A 219 5.47 -12.07 -7.21
N PHE A 220 5.60 -11.13 -8.15
CA PHE A 220 6.26 -11.43 -9.42
C PHE A 220 7.74 -11.73 -9.19
N GLU A 221 8.26 -12.68 -9.96
CA GLU A 221 9.70 -12.85 -10.08
C GLU A 221 10.30 -11.51 -10.54
N TYR A 222 11.30 -11.05 -9.79
CA TYR A 222 11.99 -9.79 -10.02
C TYR A 222 13.47 -10.07 -10.26
N ALA A 223 13.98 -9.63 -11.40
CA ALA A 223 15.38 -9.85 -11.77
C ALA A 223 16.30 -8.69 -11.37
N GLY A 224 15.74 -7.51 -11.09
CA GLY A 224 16.49 -6.27 -10.90
C GLY A 224 15.96 -5.15 -11.80
N VAL A 225 16.71 -4.05 -11.90
CA VAL A 225 16.45 -3.01 -12.91
C VAL A 225 17.55 -2.95 -13.97
N LEU A 226 17.07 -2.82 -15.21
CA LEU A 226 17.83 -2.79 -16.44
C LEU A 226 17.90 -1.34 -16.96
N LYS A 227 19.08 -0.93 -17.42
CA LYS A 227 19.23 0.24 -18.28
C LYS A 227 19.34 -0.24 -19.72
N ALA A 228 18.47 0.27 -20.59
CA ALA A 228 18.46 -0.13 -22.00
C ALA A 228 18.00 1.00 -22.94
N PRO A 229 18.57 1.09 -24.15
CA PRO A 229 18.09 2.01 -25.18
C PRO A 229 16.76 1.53 -25.76
N GLU A 230 15.85 2.47 -26.05
CA GLU A 230 14.54 2.19 -26.66
C GLU A 230 14.62 2.24 -28.19
N GLU A 231 13.96 1.29 -28.86
CA GLU A 231 13.88 1.21 -30.31
C GLU A 231 13.24 2.48 -30.90
N GLY A 232 13.93 3.12 -31.84
CA GLY A 232 13.44 4.33 -32.53
C GLY A 232 13.67 5.64 -31.77
N VAL A 233 14.34 5.60 -30.61
CA VAL A 233 14.76 6.79 -29.86
C VAL A 233 16.21 7.15 -30.23
N VAL A 234 16.49 8.46 -30.36
CA VAL A 234 17.82 8.97 -30.75
C VAL A 234 18.84 8.71 -29.65
N GLU A 235 20.09 8.35 -30.00
CA GLU A 235 21.18 8.05 -29.04
C GLU A 235 21.47 9.17 -28.02
N SER A 236 21.03 10.40 -28.28
CA SER A 236 21.17 11.52 -27.34
C SER A 236 20.17 11.51 -26.17
N GLU A 237 19.10 10.70 -26.26
CA GLU A 237 18.14 10.57 -25.15
C GLU A 237 18.67 9.61 -24.09
N PRO A 238 18.33 9.84 -22.80
CA PRO A 238 18.73 8.94 -21.74
C PRO A 238 18.10 7.55 -21.93
N GLU A 239 18.89 6.52 -21.66
CA GLU A 239 18.41 5.13 -21.60
C GLU A 239 17.23 4.99 -20.64
N ARG A 240 16.35 4.05 -20.94
CA ARG A 240 15.24 3.73 -20.05
C ARG A 240 15.75 2.91 -18.88
N GLU A 241 15.32 3.28 -17.68
CA GLU A 241 15.39 2.41 -16.52
C GLU A 241 14.12 1.57 -16.44
N LEU A 242 14.28 0.26 -16.46
CA LEU A 242 13.19 -0.71 -16.53
C LEU A 242 13.25 -1.65 -15.33
N LEU A 243 12.15 -1.74 -14.58
CA LEU A 243 11.92 -2.81 -13.62
C LEU A 243 11.69 -4.12 -14.38
N VAL A 244 12.54 -5.13 -14.17
CA VAL A 244 12.49 -6.40 -14.89
C VAL A 244 11.68 -7.41 -14.08
N LEU A 245 10.49 -7.75 -14.57
CA LEU A 245 9.53 -8.62 -13.89
C LEU A 245 9.16 -9.85 -14.74
N ARG A 246 8.65 -10.91 -14.10
CA ARG A 246 8.05 -12.06 -14.79
C ARG A 246 7.00 -11.60 -15.79
N ASN A 247 7.12 -12.04 -17.04
CA ASN A 247 6.09 -11.83 -18.03
C ASN A 247 4.95 -12.85 -17.85
N LEU A 248 3.78 -12.41 -17.37
CA LEU A 248 2.62 -13.30 -17.20
C LEU A 248 2.02 -13.83 -18.50
N ARG A 249 2.35 -13.22 -19.66
CA ARG A 249 1.91 -13.74 -20.97
C ARG A 249 2.77 -14.91 -21.45
N ASP A 250 3.95 -15.10 -20.86
CA ASP A 250 4.87 -16.13 -21.28
C ASP A 250 4.34 -17.53 -20.96
N GLY A 251 4.36 -18.41 -21.96
CA GLY A 251 3.79 -19.76 -21.87
C GLY A 251 2.27 -19.83 -21.99
N CYS A 252 1.58 -18.70 -22.19
CA CYS A 252 0.14 -18.66 -22.42
C CYS A 252 -0.18 -18.44 -23.90
N GLU A 253 -1.03 -19.29 -24.48
CA GLU A 253 -1.62 -19.02 -25.81
C GLU A 253 -2.58 -17.82 -25.76
N THR A 254 -3.33 -17.71 -24.66
CA THR A 254 -4.23 -16.60 -24.38
C THR A 254 -4.19 -16.30 -22.88
N LEU A 255 -3.78 -15.09 -22.51
CA LEU A 255 -3.78 -14.65 -21.12
C LEU A 255 -5.16 -14.12 -20.74
N ARG A 256 -5.71 -14.63 -19.64
CA ARG A 256 -6.87 -14.05 -18.95
C ARG A 256 -6.42 -13.59 -17.57
N LEU A 257 -6.64 -12.33 -17.25
CA LEU A 257 -6.16 -11.74 -16.00
C LEU A 257 -7.22 -10.86 -15.38
N LEU A 258 -7.51 -11.11 -14.10
CA LEU A 258 -8.31 -10.23 -13.26
C LEU A 258 -7.37 -9.33 -12.48
N ASP A 259 -7.47 -8.03 -12.70
CA ASP A 259 -6.79 -7.02 -11.88
C ASP A 259 -7.70 -6.70 -10.69
N LEU A 260 -7.40 -7.32 -9.54
CA LEU A 260 -8.09 -7.06 -8.29
C LEU A 260 -7.28 -6.08 -7.46
N LYS A 261 -7.86 -4.90 -7.24
CA LYS A 261 -7.26 -3.93 -6.34
C LYS A 261 -7.70 -4.19 -4.91
N MET A 262 -6.73 -4.57 -4.10
CA MET A 262 -6.92 -4.83 -2.68
C MET A 262 -6.91 -3.54 -1.86
N GLY A 263 -7.68 -3.54 -0.77
CA GLY A 263 -7.78 -2.48 0.20
C GLY A 263 -9.13 -1.74 0.17
N GLN A 264 -9.65 -1.44 1.36
CA GLN A 264 -10.88 -0.64 1.52
C GLN A 264 -10.72 0.82 1.08
N LYS A 265 -9.48 1.29 0.99
CA LYS A 265 -9.12 2.63 0.51
C LYS A 265 -7.93 2.53 -0.42
N THR A 266 -8.15 2.91 -1.67
CA THR A 266 -7.17 2.69 -2.74
C THR A 266 -6.39 3.95 -3.13
N ALA A 267 -6.74 5.09 -2.51
CA ALA A 267 -5.89 6.27 -2.46
C ALA A 267 -6.09 7.07 -1.17
N SER A 268 -4.98 7.50 -0.57
CA SER A 268 -4.97 8.48 0.51
C SER A 268 -4.34 9.79 0.02
N ALA A 269 -4.77 10.92 0.58
CA ALA A 269 -4.09 12.19 0.36
C ALA A 269 -2.65 12.06 0.87
N ASN A 270 -1.67 12.57 0.10
CA ASN A 270 -0.23 12.44 0.36
C ASN A 270 0.33 11.01 0.20
N TRP A 271 -0.48 10.03 -0.21
CA TRP A 271 0.03 8.73 -0.65
C TRP A 271 0.62 8.88 -2.05
N GLN A 272 1.92 8.63 -2.20
CA GLN A 272 2.62 8.67 -3.49
C GLN A 272 2.44 10.01 -4.25
N GLY A 273 2.51 11.12 -3.53
CA GLY A 273 2.37 12.46 -4.13
C GLY A 273 0.97 12.76 -4.71
N LYS A 274 -0.04 11.92 -4.45
CA LYS A 274 -1.41 12.17 -4.94
C LYS A 274 -1.98 13.43 -4.28
N SER A 275 -2.42 14.37 -5.12
CA SER A 275 -3.07 15.60 -4.67
C SER A 275 -4.34 15.30 -3.86
N ARG A 276 -4.69 16.21 -2.94
CA ARG A 276 -5.91 16.10 -2.13
C ARG A 276 -7.17 15.95 -2.99
N THR A 277 -7.21 16.60 -4.16
CA THR A 277 -8.33 16.53 -5.11
C THR A 277 -8.46 15.17 -5.78
N ARG A 278 -7.34 14.55 -6.21
CA ARG A 278 -7.35 13.19 -6.76
C ARG A 278 -7.70 12.15 -5.69
N ALA A 279 -7.20 12.33 -4.47
CA ALA A 279 -7.55 11.48 -3.35
C ALA A 279 -9.05 11.56 -3.00
N LEU A 280 -9.66 12.75 -3.06
CA LEU A 280 -11.10 12.91 -2.86
C LEU A 280 -11.90 12.21 -3.96
N LYS A 281 -11.54 12.41 -5.24
CA LYS A 281 -12.21 11.72 -6.37
C LYS A 281 -12.13 10.20 -6.23
N GLN A 282 -10.95 9.68 -5.86
CA GLN A 282 -10.78 8.25 -5.62
C GLN A 282 -11.59 7.78 -4.41
N SER A 283 -11.67 8.56 -3.34
CA SER A 283 -12.49 8.21 -2.18
C SER A 283 -13.98 8.13 -2.51
N VAL A 284 -14.47 8.94 -3.46
CA VAL A 284 -15.85 8.81 -3.96
C VAL A 284 -16.00 7.51 -4.75
N PHE A 285 -15.02 7.16 -5.59
CA PHE A 285 -15.02 5.91 -6.36
C PHE A 285 -14.93 4.66 -5.47
N ASP A 286 -14.07 4.71 -4.44
CA ASP A 286 -13.94 3.65 -3.45
C ASP A 286 -15.28 3.40 -2.73
N LYS A 287 -16.05 4.48 -2.43
CA LYS A 287 -17.40 4.38 -1.85
C LYS A 287 -18.46 3.83 -2.80
N SER A 288 -18.29 3.97 -4.11
CA SER A 288 -19.21 3.48 -5.12
C SER A 288 -18.84 2.10 -5.68
N THR A 289 -17.79 1.47 -5.15
CA THR A 289 -17.32 0.15 -5.57
C THR A 289 -17.28 -0.80 -4.39
N ASN A 290 -17.09 -2.09 -4.67
CA ASN A 290 -16.99 -3.13 -3.65
C ASN A 290 -15.81 -2.91 -2.70
N SER A 291 -14.83 -2.05 -3.04
CA SER A 291 -13.70 -1.74 -2.16
C SER A 291 -14.17 -1.35 -0.76
N PHE A 292 -15.21 -0.51 -0.65
CA PHE A 292 -15.69 -0.05 0.65
C PHE A 292 -16.23 -1.17 1.56
N VAL A 293 -16.98 -2.12 0.99
CA VAL A 293 -17.68 -3.16 1.75
C VAL A 293 -16.83 -4.44 1.87
N GLU A 294 -16.22 -4.85 0.76
CA GLU A 294 -15.55 -6.15 0.61
C GLU A 294 -14.03 -6.04 0.76
N GLY A 295 -13.48 -4.82 0.76
CA GLY A 295 -12.04 -4.60 0.90
C GLY A 295 -11.23 -4.92 -0.35
N TYR A 296 -11.87 -5.10 -1.49
CA TYR A 296 -11.24 -5.18 -2.81
C TYR A 296 -12.22 -4.78 -3.92
N ARG A 297 -11.73 -4.57 -5.14
CA ARG A 297 -12.59 -4.44 -6.33
C ARG A 297 -11.88 -4.95 -7.58
N LEU A 298 -12.66 -5.24 -8.61
CA LEU A 298 -12.16 -5.44 -9.97
C LEU A 298 -11.83 -4.09 -10.61
N GLU A 299 -10.56 -3.89 -10.99
CA GLU A 299 -10.10 -2.74 -11.79
C GLU A 299 -10.14 -3.04 -13.30
N GLY A 300 -9.87 -4.28 -13.67
CA GLY A 300 -9.80 -4.69 -15.07
C GLY A 300 -9.88 -6.19 -15.22
N PHE A 301 -10.33 -6.63 -16.40
CA PHE A 301 -10.31 -8.02 -16.79
C PHE A 301 -9.78 -8.09 -18.22
N ASP A 302 -8.53 -8.53 -18.36
CA ASP A 302 -7.87 -8.78 -19.63
C ASP A 302 -8.27 -10.16 -20.16
N GLY A 303 -8.56 -10.25 -21.46
CA GLY A 303 -8.94 -11.51 -22.10
C GLY A 303 -10.31 -12.04 -21.65
N GLN A 304 -11.27 -11.15 -21.39
CA GLN A 304 -12.61 -11.52 -20.94
C GLN A 304 -13.25 -12.55 -21.88
N PRO A 305 -13.96 -13.56 -21.35
CA PRO A 305 -14.83 -14.40 -22.16
C PRO A 305 -15.89 -13.54 -22.86
N GLU A 306 -16.21 -13.87 -24.11
CA GLU A 306 -17.20 -13.13 -24.92
C GLU A 306 -18.54 -12.94 -24.20
N ALA A 307 -18.98 -13.96 -23.45
CA ALA A 307 -20.19 -13.88 -22.64
C ALA A 307 -20.16 -12.72 -21.62
N VAL A 308 -19.01 -12.46 -20.98
CA VAL A 308 -18.85 -11.36 -20.01
C VAL A 308 -18.84 -10.02 -20.74
N THR A 309 -18.18 -9.93 -21.89
CA THR A 309 -18.18 -8.72 -22.73
C THR A 309 -19.58 -8.34 -23.21
N SER A 310 -20.41 -9.32 -23.56
CA SER A 310 -21.80 -9.10 -24.00
C SER A 310 -22.76 -8.67 -22.88
N MET A 311 -22.36 -8.82 -21.62
CA MET A 311 -23.15 -8.46 -20.43
C MET A 311 -22.68 -7.16 -19.79
N ASP A 312 -21.74 -6.43 -20.40
CA ASP A 312 -21.32 -5.12 -19.90
C ASP A 312 -22.49 -4.12 -20.01
N PRO A 313 -23.10 -3.70 -18.89
CA PRO A 313 -24.27 -2.81 -18.91
C PRO A 313 -23.96 -1.43 -19.50
N LEU A 314 -22.69 -1.10 -19.76
CA LEU A 314 -22.28 0.14 -20.42
C LEU A 314 -22.34 0.05 -21.96
N MET A 315 -22.31 -1.15 -22.54
CA MET A 315 -22.48 -1.36 -23.99
C MET A 315 -23.87 -0.93 -24.46
N ASP A 316 -24.89 -1.05 -23.60
CA ASP A 316 -26.25 -0.58 -23.88
C ASP A 316 -26.35 0.95 -24.00
N PHE A 317 -25.46 1.70 -23.33
CA PHE A 317 -25.45 3.17 -23.36
C PHE A 317 -24.64 3.74 -24.53
N GLU A 318 -23.57 3.07 -24.95
CA GLU A 318 -22.77 3.52 -26.10
C GLU A 318 -23.48 3.27 -27.44
N ASN A 319 -24.23 2.16 -27.56
CA ASN A 319 -25.03 1.89 -28.76
C ASN A 319 -26.18 2.90 -28.95
N GLN A 320 -26.76 3.47 -27.87
CA GLN A 320 -27.78 4.51 -27.98
C GLN A 320 -27.26 5.87 -28.46
N LYS A 321 -25.94 6.14 -28.35
CA LYS A 321 -25.34 7.38 -28.88
C LYS A 321 -25.08 7.31 -30.38
N ASN A 322 -24.77 6.14 -30.92
CA ASN A 322 -24.47 5.95 -32.34
C ASN A 322 -25.73 5.85 -33.21
N GLU A 323 -26.92 5.62 -32.63
CA GLU A 323 -28.19 5.69 -33.36
C GLU A 323 -28.76 7.12 -33.46
N LYS A 324 -28.09 8.12 -32.86
CA LYS A 324 -28.50 9.54 -32.90
C LYS A 324 -27.53 10.46 -33.66
N SER A 325 -26.68 9.90 -34.53
CA SER A 325 -25.86 10.67 -35.49
C SER A 325 -26.25 10.38 -36.92
#